data_AF-A0AAU7DRB7-F1
#
_entry.id   AF-A0AAU7DRB7-F1
#
_cell.length_a   1.000
_cell.length_b   1.000
_cell.length_c   1.000
_cell.angle_alpha   90.00
_cell.angle_beta   90.00
_cell.angle_gamma   90.00
#
_symmetry.space_group_name_H-M   'P 1'
#
loop_
_entity.id
_entity.type
_entity.pdbx_description
1 polymer ?
#
loop_
_entity_poly.entity_id
_entity_poly.type
_entity_poly.pdbx_seq_one_letter_code
_entity_poly.pdbx_strand_id
1 'polypeptide(L)' 'MARYYYNTKTGQVEKGRKFSWFSRMGPYATAEEAQQALEIAQARTQAWDEEDKEFRDED' A
#
# COMPACT_ATOMS: atom_id res chain seq x y z
N MET A 1 16.33 -11.85 10.32
CA MET A 1 15.04 -11.82 9.60
C MET A 1 15.01 -10.60 8.70
N ALA A 2 15.02 -10.82 7.39
CA ALA A 2 14.75 -9.75 6.42
C ALA A 2 13.33 -9.23 6.67
N ARG A 3 13.15 -7.91 6.78
CA ARG A 3 11.84 -7.29 6.92
C ARG A 3 11.61 -6.48 5.66
N TYR A 4 10.73 -6.97 4.82
CA TYR A 4 10.32 -6.28 3.61
C TYR A 4 9.19 -5.32 3.97
N TYR A 5 9.29 -4.11 3.45
CA TYR A 5 8.29 -3.07 3.63
C TYR A 5 7.87 -2.59 2.26
N TYR A 6 6.58 -2.43 2.08
CA TYR A 6 6.01 -2.00 0.83
C TYR A 6 5.55 -0.55 0.96
N ASN A 7 5.91 0.32 0.02
CA ASN A 7 5.49 1.71 -0.01
C ASN A 7 4.20 1.85 -0.83
N THR A 8 3.12 2.22 -0.15
CA THR A 8 1.78 2.37 -0.75
C THR A 8 1.66 3.61 -1.64
N LYS A 9 2.54 4.61 -1.47
CA LYS A 9 2.58 5.81 -2.34
C LYS A 9 3.30 5.55 -3.66
N THR A 10 4.40 4.82 -3.64
CA THR A 10 5.26 4.65 -4.83
C THR A 10 5.12 3.29 -5.50
N GLY A 11 4.49 2.31 -4.86
CA GLY A 11 4.36 0.96 -5.43
C GLY A 11 5.61 0.10 -5.28
N GLN A 12 6.57 0.51 -4.45
CA GLN A 12 7.88 -0.14 -4.37
C GLN A 12 8.03 -1.01 -3.11
N VAL A 13 8.59 -2.21 -3.28
CA VAL A 13 9.03 -3.06 -2.18
C VAL A 13 10.48 -2.73 -1.84
N GLU A 14 10.74 -2.34 -0.59
CA GLU A 14 12.09 -2.11 -0.08
C GLU A 14 12.40 -2.99 1.14
N LYS A 15 13.67 -3.39 1.25
CA LYS A 15 14.18 -4.16 2.38
C LYS A 15 14.67 -3.20 3.47
N GLY A 16 13.93 -3.10 4.57
CA GLY A 16 14.26 -2.24 5.73
C GLY A 16 13.43 -0.96 5.88
N ARG A 17 13.67 -0.22 6.96
CA ARG A 17 12.90 0.98 7.35
C ARG A 17 13.44 2.26 6.68
N LYS A 18 13.43 2.35 5.35
CA LYS A 18 13.81 3.60 4.65
C LYS A 18 12.68 4.63 4.60
N PHE A 19 11.42 4.18 4.58
CA PHE A 19 10.25 5.08 4.50
C PHE A 19 9.58 5.33 5.85
N SER A 20 8.83 6.44 5.89
CA SER A 20 7.96 6.82 7.00
C SER A 20 6.94 5.71 7.31
N TRP A 21 6.64 5.49 8.61
CA TRP A 21 5.72 4.43 9.06
C TRP A 21 4.34 4.55 8.40
N PHE A 22 3.91 5.78 8.10
CA PHE A 22 2.59 6.08 7.54
C PHE A 22 2.38 5.61 6.09
N SER A 23 3.45 5.54 5.29
CA SER A 23 3.34 5.16 3.87
C SER A 23 3.81 3.74 3.61
N ARG A 24 4.08 2.94 4.66
CA ARG A 24 4.61 1.59 4.52
C ARG A 24 3.66 0.54 5.09
N MET A 25 3.42 -0.52 4.34
CA MET A 25 2.75 -1.73 4.79
C MET A 25 3.77 -2.85 5.04
N GLY A 26 3.59 -3.59 6.12
CA GLY A 26 4.52 -4.64 6.58
C GLY A 26 4.85 -4.50 8.07
N PRO A 27 5.65 -5.42 8.65
CA PRO A 27 6.77 -6.13 8.02
C PRO A 27 6.39 -7.46 7.37
N TYR A 28 6.74 -7.62 6.10
CA TYR A 28 6.61 -8.88 5.37
C TYR A 28 7.88 -9.73 5.49
N ALA A 29 7.69 -11.05 5.51
CA ALA A 29 8.79 -12.00 5.57
C ALA A 29 9.50 -12.16 4.21
N THR A 30 8.76 -12.02 3.11
CA THR A 30 9.24 -12.19 1.73
C THR A 30 8.79 -11.03 0.84
N ALA A 31 9.43 -10.90 -0.33
CA ALA A 31 9.05 -9.91 -1.33
C ALA A 31 7.72 -10.28 -2.02
N GLU A 32 7.44 -11.57 -2.22
CA GLU A 32 6.17 -12.05 -2.80
C GLU A 32 4.98 -11.70 -1.92
N GLU A 33 5.09 -11.88 -0.60
CA GLU A 33 4.02 -11.53 0.35
C GLU A 33 3.75 -10.01 0.34
N ALA A 34 4.80 -9.21 0.17
CA ALA A 34 4.69 -7.77 -0.01
C ALA A 34 4.03 -7.39 -1.36
N GLN A 35 4.27 -8.15 -2.43
CA GLN A 35 3.62 -7.95 -3.73
C GLN A 35 2.15 -8.36 -3.72
N GLN A 36 1.78 -9.48 -3.08
CA GLN A 36 0.38 -9.87 -2.97
C GLN A 36 -0.43 -8.87 -2.14
N ALA A 37 0.16 -8.32 -1.08
CA ALA A 37 -0.45 -7.25 -0.32
C ALA A 37 -0.68 -5.99 -1.17
N LEU A 38 0.18 -5.71 -2.17
CA LEU A 38 -0.01 -4.63 -3.14
C LEU A 38 -1.27 -4.85 -3.98
N GLU A 39 -1.49 -6.04 -4.54
CA GLU A 39 -2.68 -6.30 -5.37
C GLU A 39 -3.97 -6.07 -4.58
N ILE A 40 -4.00 -6.58 -3.34
CA ILE A 40 -5.15 -6.42 -2.45
C ILE A 40 -5.33 -4.95 -2.05
N ALA A 41 -4.24 -4.26 -1.75
CA ALA A 41 -4.27 -2.85 -1.38
C ALA A 41 -4.70 -1.94 -2.53
N GLN A 42 -4.20 -2.16 -3.75
CA GLN A 42 -4.62 -1.40 -4.93
C GLN A 42 -6.09 -1.64 -5.25
N ALA A 43 -6.54 -2.91 -5.23
CA ALA A 43 -7.93 -3.24 -5.47
C ALA A 43 -8.86 -2.56 -4.46
N ARG A 44 -8.43 -2.50 -3.19
CA ARG A 44 -9.17 -1.76 -2.15
C ARG A 44 -9.06 -0.25 -2.33
N THR A 45 -7.89 0.30 -2.56
CA THR A 45 -7.72 1.76 -2.72
C THR A 45 -8.49 2.28 -3.93
N GLN A 46 -8.50 1.59 -5.08
CA GLN A 46 -9.32 2.00 -6.22
C GLN A 46 -10.82 2.02 -5.88
N ALA A 47 -11.32 0.98 -5.21
CA ALA A 47 -12.72 0.96 -4.79
C ALA A 47 -13.07 2.12 -3.86
N TRP A 48 -12.15 2.53 -2.97
CA TRP A 48 -12.37 3.62 -2.03
C TRP A 48 -12.15 5.01 -2.67
N ASP A 49 -11.26 5.13 -3.66
CA ASP A 49 -11.03 6.38 -4.43
C ASP A 49 -12.20 6.69 -5.37
N GLU A 50 -12.87 5.66 -5.90
CA GLU A 50 -14.14 5.80 -6.64
C GLU A 50 -15.28 6.24 -5.72
N GLU A 51 -15.38 5.71 -4.50
CA GLU A 51 -16.39 6.11 -3.51
C GLU A 51 -16.19 7.56 -3.00
N ASP A 52 -14.95 8.01 -2.83
CA ASP A 52 -14.64 9.38 -2.36
C ASP A 52 -14.93 10.45 -3.43
N LYS A 53 -14.85 10.08 -4.71
CA LYS A 53 -15.16 10.96 -5.84
C LYS A 53 -16.65 11.27 -5.96
N GLU A 54 -17.51 10.34 -5.60
CA GLU A 54 -18.96 10.46 -5.74
C GLU A 54 -19.59 11.41 -4.70
N PHE A 55 -18.89 11.66 -3.59
CA PHE A 55 -19.40 12.51 -2.49
C PHE A 55 -19.14 14.02 -2.67
N ARG A 56 -18.37 14.44 -3.69
CA ARG A 56 -17.92 15.84 -3.85
C ARG A 56 -18.73 16.67 -4.85
N ASP A 57 -19.72 16.08 -5.53
CA ASP A 57 -20.58 16.75 -6.52
C ASP A 57 -21.96 17.17 -5.97
N GLU A 58 -22.21 17.01 -4.66
CA GLU A 58 -23.42 17.52 -3.98
C GLU A 58 -23.05 18.66 -3.00
N ASP A 59 -22.67 19.83 -3.52
CA ASP A 59 -22.88 21.15 -2.87
C ASP A 59 -23.07 22.27 -3.93
#